data_AF-F7NQH0-F1
#
_entry.id   AF-F7NQH0-F1
#
_cell.length_a   1.000
_cell.length_b   1.000
_cell.length_c   1.000
_cell.angle_alpha   90.00
_cell.angle_beta   90.00
_cell.angle_gamma   90.00
#
_symmetry.space_group_name_H-M   'P 1'
#
loop_
_entity.id
_entity.type
_entity.pdbx_description
1 polymer ?
#
loop_
_entity_poly.entity_id
_entity_poly.type
_entity_poly.pdbx_seq_one_letter_code
_entity_poly.pdbx_strand_id
1 'polypeptide(L)'
;MQETLAYADFPSEHWTRIRTNNVIERLDREIRRRTRVVGAFPDGQSALMLVCARLRHVAGTQWGCKKYMNMKHLEAVDPESELSIG
;
A
#
# COMPACT_ATOMS: atom_id res chain seq x y z
N MET A 1 -20.12 9.84 1.75
CA MET A 1 -20.28 9.50 0.31
C MET A 1 -19.17 10.13 -0.53
N GLN A 2 -18.75 11.38 -0.26
CA GLN A 2 -17.62 12.03 -0.95
C GLN A 2 -16.28 11.31 -0.81
N GLU A 3 -15.91 10.80 0.37
CA GLU A 3 -14.61 10.11 0.56
C GLU A 3 -14.46 8.83 -0.27
N THR A 4 -15.55 8.16 -0.62
CA THR A 4 -15.52 6.91 -1.40
C THR A 4 -15.31 7.18 -2.90
N LEU A 5 -15.56 8.40 -3.38
CA LEU A 5 -15.46 8.76 -4.79
C LEU A 5 -14.23 9.61 -5.13
N ALA A 6 -13.44 10.04 -4.14
CA ALA A 6 -12.21 10.82 -4.36
C ALA A 6 -11.17 10.11 -5.26
N TYR A 7 -11.27 8.78 -5.43
CA TYR A 7 -10.41 8.07 -6.38
C TYR A 7 -10.73 8.38 -7.85
N ALA A 8 -11.92 8.89 -8.15
CA ALA A 8 -12.36 9.22 -9.51
C ALA A 8 -11.62 10.43 -10.10
N ASP A 9 -11.01 11.26 -9.25
CA ASP A 9 -10.18 12.40 -9.66
C ASP A 9 -8.80 11.97 -10.20
N PHE A 10 -8.45 10.69 -10.06
CA PHE A 10 -7.21 10.11 -10.57
C PHE A 10 -7.39 9.47 -11.95
N PRO A 11 -6.31 9.22 -12.71
CA PRO A 11 -6.38 8.41 -13.92
C PRO A 11 -7.07 7.06 -13.69
N SER A 12 -7.88 6.61 -14.66
CA SER A 12 -8.65 5.38 -14.58
C SER A 12 -7.80 4.13 -14.27
N GLU A 13 -6.54 4.15 -14.72
CA GLU A 13 -5.51 3.14 -14.50
C GLU A 13 -5.15 2.98 -13.01
N HIS A 14 -5.38 4.02 -12.20
CA HIS A 14 -5.14 4.01 -10.76
C HIS A 14 -6.35 3.64 -9.92
N TRP A 15 -7.57 3.75 -10.45
CA TRP A 15 -8.80 3.54 -9.68
C TRP A 15 -8.84 2.20 -8.94
N THR A 16 -8.47 1.11 -9.60
CA THR A 16 -8.48 -0.22 -8.98
C THR A 16 -7.52 -0.32 -7.80
N ARG A 17 -6.36 0.34 -7.88
CA ARG A 17 -5.34 0.32 -6.83
C ARG A 17 -5.66 1.27 -5.67
N ILE A 18 -6.37 2.36 -5.94
CA ILE A 18 -6.80 3.33 -4.92
C ILE A 18 -8.04 2.81 -4.18
N ARG A 19 -9.00 2.22 -4.92
CA ARG A 19 -10.26 1.73 -4.36
C ARG A 19 -10.10 0.46 -3.51
N THR A 20 -9.06 -0.33 -3.74
CA THR A 20 -8.91 -1.64 -3.08
C THR A 20 -7.74 -1.68 -2.10
N ASN A 21 -7.95 -2.37 -0.98
CA ASN A 21 -6.93 -2.51 0.07
C ASN A 21 -6.21 -3.88 0.04
N ASN A 22 -6.24 -4.56 -1.10
CA ASN A 22 -5.79 -5.94 -1.27
C ASN A 22 -4.36 -6.20 -0.75
N VAL A 23 -3.48 -5.21 -0.93
CA VAL A 23 -2.07 -5.30 -0.55
C VAL A 23 -1.89 -5.27 0.97
N ILE A 24 -2.60 -4.38 1.67
CA ILE A 24 -2.58 -4.32 3.13
C ILE A 24 -3.28 -5.53 3.73
N GLU A 25 -4.43 -5.92 3.19
CA GLU A 25 -5.14 -7.13 3.66
C GLU A 25 -4.29 -8.40 3.53
N ARG A 26 -3.50 -8.51 2.45
CA ARG A 26 -2.55 -9.62 2.29
C ARG A 26 -1.48 -9.60 3.37
N LEU A 27 -0.95 -8.43 3.71
CA LEU A 27 0.05 -8.27 4.76
C LEU A 27 -0.53 -8.61 6.14
N ASP A 28 -1.72 -8.09 6.46
CA ASP A 28 -2.42 -8.35 7.71
C ASP A 28 -2.75 -9.83 7.89
N ARG A 29 -3.16 -10.50 6.81
CA ARG A 29 -3.40 -11.95 6.82
C ARG A 29 -2.12 -12.73 7.16
N GLU A 30 -0.99 -12.34 6.61
CA GLU A 30 0.30 -12.97 6.90
C GLU A 30 0.77 -12.69 8.33
N ILE A 31 0.57 -11.47 8.84
CA ILE A 31 0.84 -11.12 10.23
C ILE A 31 0.00 -11.99 11.17
N ARG A 32 -1.33 -12.05 10.95
CA ARG A 32 -2.25 -12.89 11.73
C ARG A 32 -1.87 -14.38 11.68
N ARG A 33 -1.47 -14.88 10.52
CA ARG A 33 -1.03 -16.28 10.37
C ARG A 33 0.21 -16.56 11.21
N ARG A 34 1.19 -15.66 11.22
CA ARG A 34 2.44 -15.82 11.98
C ARG A 34 2.24 -15.67 13.48
N THR A 35 1.41 -14.72 13.91
CA THR A 35 1.09 -14.57 15.34
C THR A 35 0.26 -15.72 15.87
N ARG A 36 -0.65 -16.30 15.06
CA ARG A 36 -1.47 -17.46 15.48
C ARG A 36 -0.64 -18.69 15.83
N VAL A 37 0.47 -18.93 15.12
CA VAL A 37 1.36 -20.09 15.38
C VAL A 37 2.09 -19.95 16.72
N VAL A 38 2.35 -18.73 17.18
CA VAL A 38 3.00 -18.47 18.47
C VAL A 38 2.05 -18.78 19.64
N GLY A 39 0.74 -18.65 19.45
CA GLY A 39 -0.29 -18.96 20.45
C GLY A 39 -0.38 -17.91 21.56
N ALA A 40 0.65 -17.80 22.39
CA ALA A 40 0.77 -16.80 23.45
C ALA A 40 2.17 -16.17 23.45
N PHE A 41 2.23 -14.84 23.44
CA PHE A 41 3.48 -14.12 23.56
C PHE A 41 3.81 -13.90 25.05
N PRO A 42 5.10 -13.92 25.42
CA PRO A 42 5.51 -13.62 26.80
C PRO A 42 5.19 -12.17 27.21
N ASP A 43 5.15 -11.24 26.25
CA ASP A 43 4.81 -9.83 26.46
C ASP A 43 4.43 -9.14 25.13
N GLY A 44 3.91 -7.91 25.22
CA GLY A 44 3.49 -7.13 24.05
C GLY A 44 4.63 -6.67 23.14
N GLN A 45 5.83 -6.42 23.68
CA GLN A 45 7.01 -6.07 22.88
C GLN A 45 7.48 -7.26 22.04
N SER A 46 7.42 -8.49 22.58
CA SER A 46 7.72 -9.70 21.80
C SER A 46 6.80 -9.86 20.59
N ALA A 47 5.50 -9.56 20.74
CA ALA A 47 4.56 -9.56 19.62
C ALA A 47 4.89 -8.46 18.61
N LEU A 48 5.16 -7.24 19.09
CA LEU A 48 5.54 -6.10 18.24
C LEU A 48 6.81 -6.40 17.44
N MET A 49 7.82 -6.98 18.09
CA MET A 49 9.08 -7.36 17.45
C MET A 49 8.88 -8.32 16.29
N LEU A 50 8.01 -9.33 16.44
CA LEU A 50 7.68 -10.26 15.36
C LEU A 50 7.03 -9.54 14.18
N VAL A 51 6.08 -8.65 14.45
CA VAL A 51 5.41 -7.85 13.40
C VAL A 51 6.42 -6.95 12.70
N CYS A 52 7.21 -6.18 13.44
CA CYS A 52 8.26 -5.31 12.91
C CYS A 52 9.29 -6.07 12.08
N ALA A 53 9.75 -7.23 12.55
CA ALA A 53 10.64 -8.10 11.80
C ALA A 53 10.00 -8.56 10.48
N ARG A 54 8.71 -8.90 10.51
CA ARG A 54 7.99 -9.28 9.29
C ARG A 54 7.85 -8.11 8.31
N LEU A 55 7.49 -6.93 8.79
CA LEU A 55 7.38 -5.72 7.99
C LEU A 55 8.72 -5.36 7.34
N ARG A 56 9.81 -5.39 8.11
CA ARG A 56 11.17 -5.13 7.62
C ARG A 56 11.57 -6.13 6.53
N HIS A 57 11.29 -7.41 6.74
CA HIS A 57 11.58 -8.41 5.72
C HIS A 57 10.79 -8.15 4.43
N VAL A 58 9.49 -7.85 4.54
CA VAL A 58 8.65 -7.56 3.37
C VAL A 58 9.15 -6.32 2.63
N ALA A 59 9.52 -5.24 3.35
CA ALA A 59 10.12 -4.04 2.78
C ALA A 59 11.46 -4.30 2.09
N GLY A 60 12.27 -5.24 2.61
CA GLY A 60 13.53 -5.65 1.99
C GLY A 60 13.40 -6.60 0.81
N THR A 61 12.20 -7.05 0.46
CA THR A 61 11.97 -7.91 -0.72
C THR A 61 11.59 -7.09 -1.95
N GLN A 62 11.49 -7.75 -3.11
CA GLN A 62 10.96 -7.17 -4.35
C GLN A 62 9.63 -6.42 -4.16
N TRP A 63 8.83 -6.79 -3.15
CA TRP A 63 7.59 -6.08 -2.83
C TRP A 63 7.81 -4.63 -2.38
N GLY A 64 8.85 -4.36 -1.58
CA GLY A 64 9.17 -3.01 -1.13
C GLY A 64 9.81 -2.13 -2.21
N CYS A 65 10.47 -2.73 -3.21
CA CYS A 65 11.08 -2.00 -4.32
C CYS A 65 10.12 -1.77 -5.50
N LYS A 66 8.97 -2.45 -5.54
CA LYS A 66 8.03 -2.37 -6.67
C LYS A 66 7.23 -1.07 -6.61
N LYS A 67 7.27 -0.27 -7.70
CA LYS A 67 6.39 0.90 -7.85
C LYS A 67 4.93 0.48 -7.76
N TYR A 68 4.22 0.98 -6.74
CA TYR A 68 2.82 0.67 -6.51
C TYR A 68 1.91 1.34 -7.55
N MET A 69 2.19 2.60 -7.91
CA MET A 69 1.47 3.35 -8.96
C MET A 69 2.46 3.92 -9.99
N ASN A 70 1.99 4.11 -11.22
CA ASN A 70 2.80 4.70 -12.28
C ASN A 70 2.48 6.20 -12.37
N MET A 71 3.39 7.02 -11.86
CA MET A 71 3.17 8.46 -11.77
C MET A 71 3.05 9.17 -13.13
N LYS A 72 3.53 8.56 -14.22
CA LYS A 72 3.39 9.13 -15.58
C LYS A 72 1.94 9.40 -15.99
N HIS A 73 0.99 8.62 -15.47
CA HIS A 73 -0.43 8.85 -15.78
C HIS A 73 -0.98 10.09 -15.08
N LEU A 74 -0.38 10.55 -13.98
CA LEU A 74 -0.79 11.82 -13.35
C LEU A 74 -0.26 13.03 -14.13
N GLU A 75 0.96 12.96 -14.67
CA GLU A 75 1.57 14.02 -15.47
C GLU A 75 0.74 14.35 -16.73
N ALA A 76 0.08 13.34 -17.31
CA ALA A 76 -0.77 13.51 -18.49
C ALA A 76 -2.15 14.13 -18.18
N VAL A 77 -2.53 14.25 -16.91
CA VAL A 77 -3.83 14.78 -16.47
C VAL A 77 -3.68 16.19 -15.89
N ASP A 78 -2.45 16.69 -15.72
CA ASP A 78 -2.18 18.03 -15.18
C ASP A 78 -2.43 19.12 -16.25
N PRO A 79 -3.49 19.95 -16.11
CA PRO A 79 -3.80 21.01 -17.05
C PRO A 79 -2.77 22.17 -17.04
N GLU A 80 -1.84 22.23 -16.08
CA GLU A 80 -0.75 23.22 -16.08
C GLU A 80 0.40 22.84 -17.03
N SER A 81 0.49 21.57 -17.44
CA SER A 81 1.57 21.09 -18.33
C SER A 81 1.46 21.59 -19.77
N GLU A 82 0.27 21.98 -20.23
CA GLU A 82 0.04 22.59 -21.55
C GLU A 82 0.37 24.10 -21.59
N LEU A 83 0.43 24.78 -20.44
CA LEU A 83 0.67 26.23 -20.35
C LEU A 83 2.16 26.64 -20.38
N SER A 84 3.09 25.67 -20.38
CA SER A 84 4.53 25.91 -20.49
C SER A 84 5.09 25.74 -21.92
N ILE A 85 4.25 25.35 -22.90
CA ILE A 85 4.62 25.25 -24.33
C ILE A 85 3.91 26.34 -25.15
N GLY A 86 3.77 27.54 -24.59
CA GLY A 86 3.23 28.73 -25.26
C GLY A 86 4.24 29.86 -25.29
#